data_AF-A0A4Q3ULH4-F1
#
_entry.id   AF-A0A4Q3ULH4-F1
#
_cell.length_a   1.000
_cell.length_b   1.000
_cell.length_c   1.000
_cell.angle_alpha   90.00
_cell.angle_beta   90.00
_cell.angle_gamma   90.00
#
_symmetry.space_group_name_H-M   'P 1'
#
loop_
_entity.id
_entity.type
_entity.pdbx_description
1 polymer ?
#
loop_
_entity_poly.entity_id
_entity_poly.type
_entity_poly.pdbx_seq_one_letter_code
_entity_poly.pdbx_strand_id
1 'polypeptide(L)'
;MPRRDGSGSSVPPTTARSGSDGRSRPQLRTGLSTQVRALRAIVSFMRALALISGGVFVAAAAQQVNLPAPLVRHYDNLKGANSLTVDYTVRTLGEAAAPYKLVLSREGSFKLTTPSGFVLSDGKTVTTYRESTKTYTQEAYTPEWLSIFERRPDVLVWGAFLSKNPTAEVASAQLGAARAVQGNDTQEVRVAFTKPTVEGTLFVDRKLGVVRGWTTKTGEKETLVVAKTIELGKEPLAAEQFAFVAPAGSKKEEVASSTFAQVQAVLTANCMPCHSGGSPRAGINLTNYEGVSKIVIPGKVHDSLLVKSIHGAGARKMPPSGRSLTEEQMKLIHTWIADGAKP
;
A
#
# COMPACT_ATOMS: atom_id res chain seq x y z
N MET A 1 -83.90 -36.27 46.31
CA MET A 1 -84.90 -35.23 46.69
C MET A 1 -84.61 -33.96 45.89
N PRO A 2 -85.63 -33.20 45.46
CA PRO A 2 -85.77 -32.88 44.04
C PRO A 2 -85.80 -31.36 43.70
N ARG A 3 -85.86 -31.09 42.37
CA ARG A 3 -86.37 -29.87 41.69
C ARG A 3 -85.44 -28.63 41.74
N ARG A 4 -85.31 -27.80 40.69
CA ARG A 4 -85.96 -27.64 39.38
C ARG A 4 -85.11 -26.66 38.54
N ASP A 5 -85.22 -26.79 37.21
CA ASP A 5 -85.34 -25.77 36.14
C ASP A 5 -84.73 -24.37 36.39
N GLY A 6 -84.03 -23.68 35.49
CA GLY A 6 -83.91 -23.79 34.05
C GLY A 6 -83.60 -22.38 33.48
N SER A 7 -83.07 -22.34 32.26
CA SER A 7 -83.10 -21.22 31.28
C SER A 7 -82.41 -19.88 31.59
N GLY A 8 -81.79 -19.29 30.55
CA GLY A 8 -81.71 -17.83 30.43
C GLY A 8 -80.42 -17.30 29.82
N SER A 9 -80.37 -17.23 28.48
CA SER A 9 -79.37 -16.52 27.68
C SER A 9 -79.51 -15.00 27.81
N SER A 10 -78.40 -14.25 27.86
CA SER A 10 -78.26 -12.94 27.19
C SER A 10 -76.91 -12.26 27.51
N VAL A 11 -76.12 -11.99 26.47
CA VAL A 11 -75.03 -10.98 26.41
C VAL A 11 -75.66 -9.69 25.85
N PRO A 12 -75.26 -8.45 26.24
CA PRO A 12 -74.32 -7.65 25.43
C PRO A 12 -73.52 -6.60 26.28
N PRO A 13 -72.90 -5.52 25.73
CA PRO A 13 -71.44 -5.43 25.67
C PRO A 13 -70.84 -4.12 26.27
N THR A 14 -69.50 -4.01 26.18
CA THR A 14 -68.70 -2.75 26.11
C THR A 14 -68.48 -1.94 27.40
N THR A 15 -67.22 -1.84 27.86
CA THR A 15 -66.35 -0.65 27.74
C THR A 15 -65.17 -0.66 28.74
N ALA A 16 -63.98 -0.44 28.18
CA ALA A 16 -62.90 0.44 28.64
C ALA A 16 -62.25 0.30 30.05
N ARG A 17 -60.93 0.04 30.00
CA ARG A 17 -59.82 0.91 30.45
C ARG A 17 -58.94 0.41 31.62
N SER A 18 -57.64 0.71 31.47
CA SER A 18 -56.55 0.71 32.47
C SER A 18 -55.99 -0.67 32.82
N GLY A 19 -54.71 -1.00 32.69
CA GLY A 19 -53.47 -0.22 32.55
C GLY A 19 -52.35 -0.98 33.32
N SER A 20 -51.10 -0.93 32.82
CA SER A 20 -49.82 -1.39 33.44
C SER A 20 -49.69 -2.89 33.79
N ASP A 21 -48.64 -3.66 33.50
CA ASP A 21 -47.23 -3.46 33.13
C ASP A 21 -46.79 -4.71 32.32
N GLY A 22 -45.90 -4.69 31.33
CA GLY A 22 -44.71 -3.85 31.20
C GLY A 22 -43.43 -4.65 31.51
N ARG A 23 -43.12 -5.72 30.74
CA ARG A 23 -41.74 -6.21 30.56
C ARG A 23 -41.55 -7.03 29.28
N SER A 24 -41.46 -6.32 28.16
CA SER A 24 -40.99 -6.86 26.89
C SER A 24 -39.46 -7.04 26.95
N ARG A 25 -39.00 -8.29 26.81
CA ARG A 25 -37.57 -8.59 26.58
C ARG A 25 -37.15 -8.03 25.20
N PRO A 26 -36.05 -7.25 25.09
CA PRO A 26 -35.59 -6.79 23.79
C PRO A 26 -34.97 -7.95 23.01
N GLN A 27 -35.43 -8.16 21.78
CA GLN A 27 -34.81 -9.05 20.80
C GLN A 27 -33.46 -8.48 20.36
N LEU A 28 -32.38 -8.96 20.97
CA LEU A 28 -30.99 -8.71 20.56
C LEU A 28 -30.50 -9.89 19.69
N ARG A 29 -31.08 -10.10 18.50
CA ARG A 29 -30.62 -11.16 17.59
C ARG A 29 -30.82 -10.87 16.09
N THR A 30 -30.48 -9.67 15.63
CA THR A 30 -30.44 -9.37 14.18
C THR A 30 -29.23 -8.53 13.72
N GLY A 31 -28.38 -8.03 14.62
CA GLY A 31 -27.21 -7.20 14.26
C GLY A 31 -25.97 -7.98 13.81
N LEU A 32 -25.69 -9.14 14.42
CA LEU A 32 -24.50 -9.93 14.10
C LEU A 32 -24.55 -10.56 12.69
N SER A 33 -25.73 -10.94 12.20
CA SER A 33 -25.86 -11.62 10.90
C SER A 33 -25.53 -10.73 9.72
N THR A 34 -25.83 -9.42 9.82
CA THR A 34 -25.58 -8.46 8.74
C THR A 34 -24.10 -8.11 8.67
N GLN A 35 -23.44 -7.92 9.82
CA GLN A 35 -21.99 -7.71 9.85
C GLN A 35 -21.20 -8.96 9.43
N VAL A 36 -21.64 -10.16 9.82
CA VAL A 36 -21.00 -11.41 9.39
C VAL A 36 -21.25 -11.68 7.89
N ARG A 37 -22.41 -11.33 7.35
CA ARG A 37 -22.70 -11.40 5.90
C ARG A 37 -21.88 -10.38 5.10
N ALA A 38 -21.74 -9.15 5.60
CA ALA A 38 -20.87 -8.13 5.00
C ALA A 38 -19.40 -8.56 5.02
N LEU A 39 -18.90 -9.08 6.15
CA LEU A 39 -17.54 -9.66 6.23
C LEU A 39 -17.37 -10.84 5.25
N ARG A 40 -18.34 -11.75 5.16
CA ARG A 40 -18.27 -12.89 4.22
C ARG A 40 -18.31 -12.46 2.75
N ALA A 41 -19.12 -11.46 2.39
CA ALA A 41 -19.15 -10.90 1.04
C ALA A 41 -17.84 -10.19 0.67
N ILE A 42 -17.25 -9.46 1.63
CA ILE A 42 -15.97 -8.75 1.48
C ILE A 42 -14.78 -9.72 1.38
N VAL A 43 -14.79 -10.84 2.12
CA VAL A 43 -13.79 -11.93 2.03
C VAL A 43 -13.97 -12.74 0.74
N SER A 44 -15.21 -12.96 0.29
CA SER A 44 -15.50 -13.66 -0.97
C SER A 44 -15.10 -12.82 -2.20
N PHE A 45 -15.31 -11.51 -2.15
CA PHE A 45 -14.81 -10.56 -3.17
C PHE A 45 -13.29 -10.59 -3.26
N MET A 46 -12.60 -10.68 -2.12
CA MET A 46 -11.15 -10.84 -2.07
C MET A 46 -10.69 -12.19 -2.61
N ARG A 47 -11.37 -13.31 -2.33
CA ARG A 47 -11.07 -14.61 -2.96
C ARG A 47 -11.30 -14.60 -4.47
N ALA A 48 -12.35 -13.94 -4.96
CA ALA A 48 -12.63 -13.81 -6.38
C ALA A 48 -11.64 -12.90 -7.13
N LEU A 49 -10.97 -11.98 -6.43
CA LEU A 49 -9.86 -11.17 -6.94
C LEU A 49 -8.50 -11.89 -6.76
N ALA A 50 -8.30 -12.62 -5.66
CA ALA A 50 -7.07 -13.32 -5.30
C ALA A 50 -6.82 -14.61 -6.11
N LEU A 51 -7.89 -15.30 -6.54
CA LEU A 51 -7.82 -16.48 -7.41
C LEU A 51 -7.28 -16.16 -8.82
N ILE A 52 -7.03 -14.89 -9.15
CA ILE A 52 -6.57 -14.43 -10.48
C ILE A 52 -5.05 -14.23 -10.50
N SER A 53 -4.37 -14.36 -9.35
CA SER A 53 -2.91 -14.32 -9.22
C SER A 53 -2.21 -15.63 -9.64
N GLY A 54 -2.97 -16.63 -10.09
CA GLY A 54 -2.48 -17.97 -10.44
C GLY A 54 -1.91 -18.06 -11.86
N GLY A 55 -0.78 -17.42 -12.11
CA GLY A 55 0.01 -17.66 -13.31
C GLY A 55 1.42 -17.14 -13.09
N VAL A 56 2.40 -18.04 -12.97
CA VAL A 56 3.83 -17.66 -12.97
C VAL A 56 4.13 -17.12 -14.37
N PHE A 57 4.34 -15.81 -14.50
CA PHE A 57 4.80 -15.22 -15.74
C PHE A 57 6.32 -15.15 -15.72
N VAL A 58 6.97 -15.83 -16.67
CA VAL A 58 8.40 -15.67 -16.88
C VAL A 58 8.61 -14.29 -17.49
N ALA A 59 9.31 -13.41 -16.77
CA ALA A 59 9.80 -12.16 -17.35
C ALA A 59 10.67 -12.49 -18.57
N ALA A 60 10.18 -12.18 -19.77
CA ALA A 60 10.96 -12.35 -20.99
C ALA A 60 12.10 -11.32 -20.99
N ALA A 61 13.31 -11.76 -21.36
CA ALA A 61 14.46 -10.88 -21.46
C ALA A 61 14.23 -9.81 -22.55
N ALA A 62 14.36 -8.53 -22.16
CA ALA A 62 14.58 -7.34 -22.99
C ALA A 62 13.93 -7.29 -24.39
N GLN A 63 12.67 -7.70 -24.51
CA GLN A 63 11.83 -7.35 -25.66
C GLN A 63 11.02 -6.10 -25.33
N GLN A 64 10.78 -5.25 -26.34
CA GLN A 64 9.91 -4.08 -26.19
C GLN A 64 8.51 -4.55 -25.79
N VAL A 65 8.12 -4.27 -24.53
CA VAL A 65 6.85 -4.73 -23.99
C VAL A 65 5.70 -4.05 -24.73
N ASN A 66 4.90 -4.83 -25.45
CA ASN A 66 3.72 -4.31 -26.11
C ASN A 66 2.61 -4.11 -25.07
N LEU A 67 2.38 -2.87 -24.65
CA LEU A 67 1.39 -2.55 -23.63
C LEU A 67 -0.03 -2.62 -24.21
N PRO A 68 -0.99 -3.29 -23.53
CA PRO A 68 -2.37 -3.32 -23.98
C PRO A 68 -2.99 -1.92 -23.91
N ALA A 69 -3.88 -1.61 -24.86
CA ALA A 69 -4.47 -0.27 -25.01
C ALA A 69 -5.03 0.37 -23.72
N PRO A 70 -5.69 -0.35 -22.79
CA PRO A 70 -6.11 0.24 -21.52
C PRO A 70 -4.95 0.78 -20.68
N LEU A 71 -3.81 0.08 -20.66
CA LEU A 71 -2.65 0.48 -19.89
C LEU A 71 -1.92 1.65 -20.56
N VAL A 72 -1.86 1.68 -21.90
CA VAL A 72 -1.37 2.85 -22.65
C VAL A 72 -2.19 4.10 -22.30
N ARG A 73 -3.53 3.99 -22.35
CA ARG A 73 -4.43 5.10 -21.96
C ARG A 73 -4.21 5.59 -20.54
N HIS A 74 -3.96 4.69 -19.58
CA HIS A 74 -3.61 5.06 -18.21
C HIS A 74 -2.40 5.97 -18.16
N TYR A 75 -1.30 5.57 -18.79
CA TYR A 75 -0.09 6.37 -18.81
C TYR A 75 -0.26 7.69 -19.56
N ASP A 76 -0.96 7.69 -20.70
CA ASP A 76 -1.23 8.91 -21.47
C ASP A 76 -2.07 9.92 -20.68
N ASN A 77 -3.11 9.45 -19.99
CA ASN A 77 -3.95 10.30 -19.16
C ASN A 77 -3.20 10.86 -17.95
N LEU A 78 -2.36 10.07 -17.29
CA LEU A 78 -1.50 10.56 -16.22
C LEU A 78 -0.47 11.57 -16.72
N LYS A 79 0.12 11.34 -17.91
CA LYS A 79 1.08 12.26 -18.54
C LYS A 79 0.42 13.57 -18.97
N GLY A 80 -0.82 13.53 -19.45
CA GLY A 80 -1.58 14.69 -19.90
C GLY A 80 -2.18 15.54 -18.77
N ALA A 81 -2.25 15.02 -17.54
CA ALA A 81 -2.78 15.75 -16.40
C ALA A 81 -1.71 16.64 -15.73
N ASN A 82 -2.16 17.76 -15.16
CA ASN A 82 -1.34 18.64 -14.33
C ASN A 82 -1.57 18.44 -12.82
N SER A 83 -2.63 17.71 -12.46
CA SER A 83 -2.87 17.27 -11.09
C SER A 83 -3.66 15.96 -11.04
N LEU A 84 -3.48 15.22 -9.94
CA LEU A 84 -4.20 13.98 -9.64
C LEU A 84 -4.58 13.97 -8.15
N THR A 85 -5.87 13.84 -7.86
CA THR A 85 -6.37 13.61 -6.49
C THR A 85 -7.10 12.27 -6.43
N VAL A 86 -6.77 11.47 -5.42
CA VAL A 86 -7.34 10.13 -5.23
C VAL A 86 -7.65 9.91 -3.75
N ASP A 87 -8.91 9.64 -3.41
CA ASP A 87 -9.29 9.05 -2.13
C ASP A 87 -9.46 7.54 -2.31
N TYR A 88 -8.76 6.74 -1.52
CA TYR A 88 -8.67 5.29 -1.74
C TYR A 88 -8.53 4.50 -0.44
N THR A 89 -8.58 3.18 -0.58
CA THR A 89 -8.33 2.25 0.51
C THR A 89 -7.21 1.29 0.15
N VAL A 90 -6.37 0.99 1.13
CA VAL A 90 -5.33 -0.03 1.06
C VAL A 90 -5.71 -1.15 2.03
N ARG A 91 -5.62 -2.39 1.59
CA ARG A 91 -5.89 -3.57 2.42
C ARG A 91 -4.90 -4.67 2.10
N THR A 92 -4.05 -5.02 3.07
CA THR A 92 -3.27 -6.26 3.04
C THR A 92 -4.16 -7.43 3.46
N LEU A 93 -3.96 -8.60 2.86
CA LEU A 93 -4.66 -9.81 3.27
C LEU A 93 -4.40 -10.10 4.75
N GLY A 94 -5.48 -10.31 5.52
CA GLY A 94 -5.41 -10.50 6.98
C GLY A 94 -5.54 -9.20 7.79
N GLU A 95 -5.52 -8.04 7.14
CA GLU A 95 -5.63 -6.72 7.79
C GLU A 95 -6.95 -6.01 7.42
N ALA A 96 -7.34 -5.04 8.25
CA ALA A 96 -8.45 -4.16 7.95
C ALA A 96 -8.08 -3.20 6.81
N ALA A 97 -9.08 -2.79 6.01
CA ALA A 97 -8.87 -1.75 5.02
C ALA A 97 -8.62 -0.40 5.70
N ALA A 98 -7.57 0.30 5.28
CA ALA A 98 -7.15 1.59 5.78
C ALA A 98 -7.44 2.70 4.75
N PRO A 99 -7.94 3.88 5.15
CA PRO A 99 -8.19 5.00 4.26
C PRO A 99 -6.91 5.78 3.95
N TYR A 100 -6.73 6.16 2.68
CA TYR A 100 -5.61 6.93 2.18
C TYR A 100 -6.11 8.05 1.28
N LYS A 101 -5.31 9.13 1.18
CA LYS A 101 -5.52 10.20 0.21
C LYS A 101 -4.19 10.57 -0.45
N LEU A 102 -4.16 10.57 -1.77
CA LEU A 102 -3.01 10.98 -2.57
C LEU A 102 -3.39 12.23 -3.37
N VAL A 103 -2.58 13.27 -3.26
CA VAL A 103 -2.72 14.53 -4.01
C VAL A 103 -1.39 14.79 -4.69
N LEU A 104 -1.39 14.87 -6.02
CA LEU A 104 -0.21 15.13 -6.84
C LEU A 104 -0.46 16.38 -7.68
N SER A 105 0.56 17.22 -7.78
CA SER A 105 0.61 18.34 -8.72
C SER A 105 1.91 18.25 -9.51
N ARG A 106 1.94 18.84 -10.70
CA ARG A 106 3.20 19.06 -11.42
C ARG A 106 4.15 19.92 -10.57
N GLU A 107 5.42 19.96 -10.99
CA GLU A 107 6.50 20.65 -10.28
C GLU A 107 6.93 19.98 -8.96
N GLY A 108 6.64 18.68 -8.80
CA GLY A 108 7.16 17.87 -7.69
C GLY A 108 6.40 18.04 -6.37
N SER A 109 5.30 18.80 -6.37
CA SER A 109 4.46 18.96 -5.19
C SER A 109 3.50 17.78 -5.02
N PHE A 110 3.45 17.21 -3.81
CA PHE A 110 2.56 16.09 -3.51
C PHE A 110 2.20 16.00 -2.02
N LYS A 111 1.11 15.28 -1.72
CA LYS A 111 0.71 14.90 -0.36
C LYS A 111 0.13 13.50 -0.35
N LEU A 112 0.72 12.62 0.45
CA LEU A 112 0.16 11.32 0.81
C LEU A 112 -0.29 11.35 2.26
N THR A 113 -1.59 11.17 2.51
CA THR A 113 -2.16 11.04 3.85
C THR A 113 -2.53 9.59 4.11
N THR A 114 -2.13 9.08 5.27
CA THR A 114 -2.32 7.69 5.72
C THR A 114 -2.85 7.69 7.16
N PRO A 115 -3.31 6.56 7.71
CA PRO A 115 -3.66 6.49 9.13
C PRO A 115 -2.48 6.74 10.08
N SER A 116 -1.25 6.55 9.60
CA SER A 116 -0.03 6.71 10.38
C SER A 116 0.56 8.14 10.37
N GLY A 117 -0.06 9.05 9.62
CA GLY A 117 0.45 10.40 9.39
C GLY A 117 0.48 10.75 7.90
N PHE A 118 1.38 11.64 7.50
CA PHE A 118 1.47 12.09 6.11
C PHE A 118 2.90 12.28 5.63
N VAL A 119 3.06 12.24 4.30
CA VAL A 119 4.25 12.69 3.60
C VAL A 119 3.83 13.81 2.65
N LEU A 120 4.55 14.92 2.69
CA LEU A 120 4.21 16.15 1.99
C LEU A 120 5.45 16.72 1.31
N SER A 121 5.32 17.23 0.10
CA SER A 121 6.38 18.02 -0.54
C SER A 121 5.83 19.23 -1.26
N ASP A 122 6.57 20.34 -1.17
CA ASP A 122 6.41 21.58 -1.93
C ASP A 122 7.29 21.62 -3.19
N GLY A 123 7.86 20.48 -3.59
CA GLY A 123 8.82 20.37 -4.71
C GLY A 123 10.27 20.70 -4.34
N LYS A 124 10.56 21.18 -3.13
CA LYS A 124 11.93 21.47 -2.64
C LYS A 124 12.28 20.68 -1.38
N THR A 125 11.33 20.58 -0.46
CA THR A 125 11.47 19.90 0.81
C THR A 125 10.43 18.79 0.89
N VAL A 126 10.82 17.66 1.46
CA VAL A 126 9.88 16.61 1.86
C VAL A 126 9.74 16.65 3.37
N THR A 127 8.50 16.72 3.85
CA THR A 127 8.14 16.60 5.26
C THR A 127 7.40 15.29 5.50
N THR A 128 7.93 14.46 6.39
CA THR A 128 7.27 13.23 6.84
C THR A 128 6.82 13.42 8.28
N TYR A 129 5.51 13.34 8.52
CA TYR A 129 4.92 13.40 9.86
C TYR A 129 4.43 12.01 10.30
N ARG A 130 4.72 11.65 11.54
CA ARG A 130 4.29 10.41 12.20
C ARG A 130 3.31 10.75 13.32
N GLU A 131 2.11 10.20 13.22
CA GLU A 131 1.03 10.45 14.18
C GLU A 131 1.29 9.79 15.54
N SER A 132 1.89 8.58 15.54
CA SER A 132 2.11 7.80 16.77
C SER A 132 3.10 8.45 17.73
N THR A 133 4.15 9.08 17.21
CA THR A 133 5.20 9.75 17.99
C THR A 133 4.98 11.26 18.09
N LYS A 134 4.03 11.81 17.32
CA LYS A 134 3.86 13.26 17.14
C LYS A 134 5.17 13.92 16.70
N THR A 135 5.88 13.32 15.75
CA THR A 135 7.15 13.85 15.25
C THR A 135 7.12 14.07 13.75
N TYR A 136 7.91 15.02 13.27
CA TYR A 136 8.12 15.23 11.84
C TYR A 136 9.58 15.42 11.49
N THR A 137 9.97 14.95 10.31
CA THR A 137 11.30 15.15 9.73
C THR A 137 11.18 15.97 8.46
N GLN A 138 12.25 16.70 8.11
CA GLN A 138 12.34 17.44 6.85
C GLN A 138 13.65 17.11 6.15
N GLU A 139 13.57 16.74 4.88
CA GLU A 139 14.71 16.41 4.03
C GLU A 139 14.57 17.09 2.66
N ALA A 140 15.68 17.20 1.92
CA ALA A 140 15.64 17.75 0.58
C ALA A 140 14.86 16.83 -0.37
N TYR A 141 14.05 17.41 -1.24
CA TYR A 141 13.43 16.69 -2.34
C TYR A 141 14.50 16.36 -3.38
N THR A 142 14.80 15.06 -3.55
CA THR A 142 15.76 14.57 -4.55
C THR A 142 15.10 13.60 -5.52
N PRO A 143 15.65 13.43 -6.74
CA PRO A 143 15.20 12.38 -7.66
C PRO A 143 15.23 10.98 -7.04
N GLU A 144 16.23 10.70 -6.20
CA GLU A 144 16.36 9.43 -5.50
C GLU A 144 15.22 9.22 -4.51
N TRP A 145 14.90 10.23 -3.70
CA TRP A 145 13.77 10.18 -2.76
C TRP A 145 12.46 9.94 -3.50
N LEU A 146 12.24 10.69 -4.59
CA LEU A 146 11.05 10.55 -5.43
C LEU A 146 10.92 9.13 -6.00
N SER A 147 12.02 8.54 -6.47
CA SER A 147 12.04 7.19 -7.03
C SER A 147 11.62 6.11 -6.04
N ILE A 148 11.83 6.34 -4.74
CA ILE A 148 11.37 5.45 -3.66
C ILE A 148 9.88 5.67 -3.42
N PHE A 149 9.45 6.93 -3.34
CA PHE A 149 8.06 7.29 -3.08
C PHE A 149 7.10 6.81 -4.17
N GLU A 150 7.44 7.07 -5.43
CA GLU A 150 6.59 6.69 -6.58
C GLU A 150 6.42 5.18 -6.70
N ARG A 151 7.32 4.39 -6.11
CA ARG A 151 7.35 2.92 -6.17
C ARG A 151 6.76 2.22 -4.95
N ARG A 152 6.27 2.97 -3.96
CA ARG A 152 5.67 2.34 -2.78
C ARG A 152 4.45 1.49 -3.17
N PRO A 153 4.21 0.32 -2.55
CA PRO A 153 3.09 -0.56 -2.94
C PRO A 153 1.70 0.10 -2.87
N ASP A 154 1.53 1.11 -2.01
CA ASP A 154 0.33 1.91 -1.79
C ASP A 154 0.21 3.13 -2.73
N VAL A 155 1.19 3.37 -3.60
CA VAL A 155 1.27 4.52 -4.52
C VAL A 155 1.56 4.09 -5.97
N LEU A 156 2.36 3.03 -6.17
CA LEU A 156 3.01 2.55 -7.39
C LEU A 156 2.33 2.93 -8.71
N VAL A 157 1.06 2.56 -8.86
CA VAL A 157 0.35 2.69 -10.13
C VAL A 157 -0.01 4.14 -10.46
N TRP A 158 -0.31 4.95 -9.44
CA TRP A 158 -0.50 6.39 -9.59
C TRP A 158 0.80 7.18 -9.46
N GLY A 159 1.81 6.61 -8.81
CA GLY A 159 3.18 7.16 -8.76
C GLY A 159 3.77 7.41 -10.15
N ALA A 160 3.33 6.65 -11.15
CA ALA A 160 3.61 6.90 -12.56
C ALA A 160 3.33 8.34 -13.04
N PHE A 161 2.45 9.09 -12.37
CA PHE A 161 2.22 10.52 -12.62
C PHE A 161 3.48 11.36 -12.43
N LEU A 162 4.33 11.00 -11.46
CA LEU A 162 5.58 11.69 -11.10
C LEU A 162 6.78 11.19 -11.91
N SER A 163 6.64 10.03 -12.57
CA SER A 163 7.74 9.39 -13.28
C SER A 163 7.99 10.01 -14.65
N LYS A 164 9.27 10.15 -15.01
CA LYS A 164 9.68 10.57 -16.36
C LYS A 164 9.43 9.50 -17.43
N ASN A 165 9.48 8.23 -17.06
CA ASN A 165 9.30 7.10 -17.97
C ASN A 165 8.58 5.94 -17.27
N PRO A 166 7.28 6.06 -16.99
CA PRO A 166 6.55 5.11 -16.17
C PRO A 166 6.39 3.72 -16.80
N THR A 167 6.66 3.57 -18.09
CA THR A 167 6.58 2.28 -18.81
C THR A 167 7.88 1.48 -18.75
N ALA A 168 9.02 2.12 -18.42
CA ALA A 168 10.33 1.47 -18.39
C ALA A 168 10.41 0.30 -17.39
N GLU A 169 9.54 0.30 -16.39
CA GLU A 169 9.55 -0.68 -15.30
C GLU A 169 8.56 -1.82 -15.52
N VAL A 170 7.72 -1.75 -16.55
CA VAL A 170 6.78 -2.82 -16.90
C VAL A 170 7.54 -3.94 -17.62
N ALA A 171 7.67 -5.10 -16.98
CA ALA A 171 8.32 -6.28 -17.54
C ALA A 171 7.39 -7.05 -18.48
N SER A 172 6.09 -7.10 -18.15
CA SER A 172 5.06 -7.74 -18.96
C SER A 172 3.70 -7.12 -18.66
N ALA A 173 2.81 -7.15 -19.65
CA ALA A 173 1.43 -6.73 -19.49
C ALA A 173 0.52 -7.58 -20.38
N GLN A 174 -0.55 -8.14 -19.83
CA GLN A 174 -1.51 -8.95 -20.55
C GLN A 174 -2.95 -8.49 -20.25
N LEU A 175 -3.75 -8.36 -21.30
CA LEU A 175 -5.16 -8.04 -21.17
C LEU A 175 -5.90 -9.18 -20.45
N GLY A 176 -6.65 -8.82 -19.41
CA GLY A 176 -7.49 -9.74 -18.64
C GLY A 176 -8.98 -9.59 -18.95
N ALA A 177 -9.82 -9.99 -18.01
CA ALA A 177 -11.27 -9.90 -18.16
C ALA A 177 -11.82 -8.49 -17.89
N ALA A 178 -12.96 -8.21 -18.49
CA ALA A 178 -13.84 -7.11 -18.12
C ALA A 178 -14.52 -7.39 -16.76
N ARG A 179 -14.55 -6.40 -15.84
CA ARG A 179 -15.32 -6.53 -14.59
C ARG A 179 -15.64 -5.21 -13.90
N ALA A 180 -16.63 -5.27 -13.01
CA ALA A 180 -16.97 -4.16 -12.12
C ALA A 180 -16.09 -4.14 -10.86
N VAL A 181 -15.52 -2.98 -10.53
CA VAL A 181 -14.80 -2.73 -9.26
C VAL A 181 -15.45 -1.55 -8.56
N GLN A 182 -16.04 -1.80 -7.39
CA GLN A 182 -16.84 -0.81 -6.64
C GLN A 182 -17.90 -0.10 -7.52
N GLY A 183 -18.57 -0.85 -8.39
CA GLY A 183 -19.59 -0.32 -9.30
C GLY A 183 -19.05 0.36 -10.57
N ASN A 184 -17.74 0.50 -10.73
CA ASN A 184 -17.12 1.08 -11.93
C ASN A 184 -16.77 -0.01 -12.94
N ASP A 185 -17.04 0.21 -14.22
CA ASP A 185 -16.66 -0.71 -15.28
C ASP A 185 -15.14 -0.63 -15.54
N THR A 186 -14.44 -1.74 -15.34
CA THR A 186 -12.97 -1.80 -15.44
C THR A 186 -12.52 -2.90 -16.40
N GLN A 187 -11.32 -2.72 -16.93
CA GLN A 187 -10.60 -3.70 -17.74
C GLN A 187 -9.38 -4.17 -16.96
N GLU A 188 -9.27 -5.48 -16.75
CA GLU A 188 -8.08 -6.05 -16.12
C GLU A 188 -6.88 -5.97 -17.05
N VAL A 189 -5.73 -5.68 -16.46
CA VAL A 189 -4.41 -5.85 -17.07
C VAL A 189 -3.52 -6.53 -16.04
N ARG A 190 -3.11 -7.77 -16.31
CA ARG A 190 -2.10 -8.46 -15.49
C ARG A 190 -0.73 -7.88 -15.82
N VAL A 191 0.06 -7.57 -14.82
CA VAL A 191 1.35 -6.88 -14.98
C VAL A 191 2.41 -7.50 -14.09
N ALA A 192 3.64 -7.50 -14.58
CA ALA A 192 4.84 -7.68 -13.78
C ALA A 192 5.69 -6.41 -13.88
N PHE A 193 6.17 -5.90 -12.76
CA PHE A 193 7.11 -4.79 -12.69
C PHE A 193 8.50 -5.30 -12.37
N THR A 194 9.53 -4.67 -12.91
CA THR A 194 10.94 -4.97 -12.60
C THR A 194 11.41 -4.23 -11.34
N LYS A 195 10.86 -3.04 -11.07
CA LYS A 195 11.22 -2.18 -9.93
C LYS A 195 9.96 -1.52 -9.34
N PRO A 196 9.52 -1.88 -8.12
CA PRO A 196 9.95 -3.06 -7.38
C PRO A 196 9.60 -4.33 -8.18
N THR A 197 10.30 -5.43 -7.94
CA THR A 197 9.94 -6.71 -8.55
C THR A 197 8.65 -7.21 -7.92
N VAL A 198 7.51 -6.97 -8.58
CA VAL A 198 6.18 -7.29 -8.07
C VAL A 198 5.24 -7.62 -9.22
N GLU A 199 4.36 -8.59 -8.99
CA GLU A 199 3.32 -8.98 -9.94
C GLU A 199 1.94 -8.62 -9.39
N GLY A 200 1.00 -8.37 -10.29
CA GLY A 200 -0.31 -7.90 -9.91
C GLY A 200 -1.32 -7.84 -11.05
N THR A 201 -2.54 -7.44 -10.69
CA THR A 201 -3.60 -7.13 -11.65
C THR A 201 -4.04 -5.69 -11.43
N LEU A 202 -3.98 -4.89 -12.50
CA LEU A 202 -4.50 -3.53 -12.55
C LEU A 202 -5.95 -3.54 -13.05
N PHE A 203 -6.81 -2.72 -12.47
CA PHE A 203 -8.19 -2.53 -12.89
C PHE A 203 -8.33 -1.15 -13.52
N VAL A 204 -8.17 -1.06 -14.85
CA VAL A 204 -8.25 0.20 -15.58
C VAL A 204 -9.71 0.61 -15.74
N ASP A 205 -10.10 1.76 -15.19
CA ASP A 205 -11.44 2.34 -15.37
C ASP A 205 -11.67 2.62 -16.86
N ARG A 206 -12.71 2.05 -17.48
CA ARG A 206 -12.91 2.19 -18.92
C ARG A 206 -13.43 3.58 -19.31
N LYS A 207 -14.07 4.29 -18.39
CA LYS A 207 -14.58 5.64 -18.62
C LYS A 207 -13.49 6.68 -18.38
N LEU A 208 -12.79 6.61 -17.25
CA LEU A 208 -11.72 7.56 -16.93
C LEU A 208 -10.41 7.25 -17.65
N GLY A 209 -10.22 6.00 -18.08
CA GLY A 209 -8.96 5.55 -18.69
C GLY A 209 -7.78 5.61 -17.72
N VAL A 210 -8.01 5.54 -16.41
CA VAL A 210 -6.99 5.50 -15.36
C VAL A 210 -7.28 4.32 -14.43
N VAL A 211 -6.24 3.74 -13.84
CA VAL A 211 -6.38 2.61 -12.91
C VAL A 211 -7.23 3.01 -11.69
N ARG A 212 -8.35 2.30 -11.50
CA ARG A 212 -9.28 2.40 -10.37
C ARG A 212 -8.75 1.69 -9.13
N GLY A 213 -7.89 0.70 -9.31
CA GLY A 213 -7.30 -0.08 -8.24
C GLY A 213 -6.39 -1.17 -8.77
N TRP A 214 -5.68 -1.85 -7.88
CA TRP A 214 -4.82 -2.96 -8.23
C TRP A 214 -4.72 -3.98 -7.10
N THR A 215 -4.29 -5.18 -7.48
CA THR A 215 -3.75 -6.18 -6.56
C THR A 215 -2.26 -6.32 -6.82
N THR A 216 -1.46 -6.47 -5.76
CA THR A 216 -0.05 -6.87 -5.86
C THR A 216 0.25 -8.00 -4.90
N LYS A 217 1.21 -8.84 -5.27
CA LYS A 217 1.72 -9.91 -4.41
C LYS A 217 3.21 -9.77 -4.19
N THR A 218 3.63 -9.69 -2.93
CA THR A 218 5.03 -9.66 -2.52
C THR A 218 5.27 -10.82 -1.54
N GLY A 219 5.85 -11.92 -2.03
CA GLY A 219 5.94 -13.16 -1.27
C GLY A 219 4.56 -13.73 -0.95
N GLU A 220 4.25 -13.93 0.32
CA GLU A 220 2.93 -14.40 0.78
C GLU A 220 1.92 -13.26 1.02
N LYS A 221 2.38 -12.00 1.02
CA LYS A 221 1.52 -10.84 1.28
C LYS A 221 0.85 -10.39 -0.01
N GLU A 222 -0.47 -10.34 0.01
CA GLU A 222 -1.29 -9.78 -1.07
C GLU A 222 -1.91 -8.46 -0.62
N THR A 223 -1.77 -7.42 -1.42
CA THR A 223 -2.31 -6.08 -1.15
C THR A 223 -3.34 -5.72 -2.20
N LEU A 224 -4.48 -5.22 -1.76
CA LEU A 224 -5.52 -4.63 -2.60
C LEU A 224 -5.57 -3.13 -2.36
N VAL A 225 -5.49 -2.37 -3.45
CA VAL A 225 -5.69 -0.92 -3.45
C VAL A 225 -6.89 -0.59 -4.34
N VAL A 226 -7.83 0.21 -3.84
CA VAL A 226 -9.02 0.62 -4.62
C VAL A 226 -9.37 2.07 -4.33
N ALA A 227 -9.45 2.89 -5.38
CA ALA A 227 -9.91 4.26 -5.32
C ALA A 227 -11.43 4.36 -5.23
N LYS A 228 -11.88 5.22 -4.32
CA LYS A 228 -13.26 5.68 -4.23
C LYS A 228 -13.49 6.84 -5.21
N THR A 229 -12.58 7.80 -5.24
CA THR A 229 -12.62 8.97 -6.13
C THR A 229 -11.30 9.06 -6.90
N ILE A 230 -11.35 9.54 -8.14
CA ILE A 230 -10.18 9.87 -8.95
C ILE A 230 -10.52 11.16 -9.70
N GLU A 231 -9.71 12.18 -9.52
CA GLU A 231 -9.85 13.47 -10.17
C GLU A 231 -8.53 13.83 -10.87
N LEU A 232 -8.60 14.02 -12.18
CA LEU A 232 -7.49 14.54 -12.99
C LEU A 232 -7.76 16.01 -13.29
N GLY A 233 -6.80 16.88 -12.98
CA GLY A 233 -6.89 18.30 -13.29
C GLY A 233 -6.00 18.68 -14.47
N LYS A 234 -6.47 19.67 -15.25
CA LYS A 234 -5.69 20.30 -16.34
C LYS A 234 -4.79 21.42 -15.84
N GLU A 235 -4.97 21.87 -14.61
CA GLU A 235 -4.13 22.89 -13.98
C GLU A 235 -3.36 22.29 -12.79
N PRO A 236 -2.17 22.83 -12.48
CA PRO A 236 -1.49 22.56 -11.23
C PRO A 236 -2.36 22.97 -10.04
N LEU A 237 -2.18 22.29 -8.91
CA LEU A 237 -2.86 22.65 -7.66
C LEU A 237 -2.12 23.81 -6.98
N ALA A 238 -2.86 24.61 -6.22
CA ALA A 238 -2.33 25.76 -5.50
C ALA A 238 -1.25 25.34 -4.48
N ALA A 239 -0.14 26.10 -4.42
CA ALA A 239 1.02 25.77 -3.62
C ALA A 239 0.70 25.66 -2.11
N GLU A 240 -0.31 26.41 -1.64
CA GLU A 240 -0.77 26.42 -0.26
C GLU A 240 -1.28 25.05 0.19
N GLN A 241 -1.75 24.20 -0.74
CA GLN A 241 -2.16 22.82 -0.42
C GLN A 241 -0.98 21.94 0.01
N PHE A 242 0.23 22.34 -0.36
CA PHE A 242 1.48 21.63 -0.09
C PHE A 242 2.37 22.32 0.93
N ALA A 243 1.95 23.48 1.45
CA ALA A 243 2.64 24.16 2.53
C ALA A 243 2.54 23.33 3.82
N PHE A 244 3.69 23.04 4.43
CA PHE A 244 3.71 22.32 5.70
C PHE A 244 3.22 23.22 6.84
N VAL A 245 2.21 22.73 7.55
CA VAL A 245 1.76 23.28 8.83
C VAL A 245 1.98 22.19 9.88
N ALA A 246 2.83 22.47 10.87
CA ALA A 246 3.13 21.51 11.92
C ALA A 246 1.87 21.17 12.72
N PRO A 247 1.50 19.88 12.83
CA PRO A 247 0.39 19.47 13.70
C PRO A 247 0.62 19.91 15.15
N ALA A 248 -0.46 20.25 15.86
CA ALA A 248 -0.38 20.70 17.24
C ALA A 248 0.34 19.66 18.12
N GLY A 249 1.29 20.13 18.93
CA GLY A 249 2.09 19.28 19.82
C GLY A 249 3.15 18.43 19.12
N SER A 250 3.34 18.58 17.80
CA SER A 250 4.38 17.86 17.08
C SER A 250 5.76 18.45 17.32
N LYS A 251 6.78 17.59 17.28
CA LYS A 251 8.20 17.98 17.43
C LYS A 251 8.96 17.68 16.15
N LYS A 252 9.82 18.61 15.74
CA LYS A 252 10.80 18.35 14.69
C LYS A 252 11.82 17.35 15.22
N GLU A 253 12.03 16.29 14.47
CA GLU A 253 13.18 15.40 14.60
C GLU A 253 14.11 15.67 13.42
N GLU A 254 15.41 15.69 13.69
CA GLU A 254 16.38 15.59 12.61
C GLU A 254 16.16 14.25 11.90
N VAL A 255 16.26 14.27 10.57
CA VAL A 255 16.32 13.02 9.81
C VAL A 255 17.54 12.30 10.35
N ALA A 256 17.33 11.23 11.12
CA ALA A 256 18.43 10.50 11.69
C ALA A 256 19.33 10.06 10.54
N SER A 257 20.52 10.67 10.42
CA SER A 257 21.49 10.22 9.44
C SER A 257 21.85 8.81 9.85
N SER A 258 21.42 7.86 9.04
CA SER A 258 21.90 6.49 9.21
C SER A 258 23.39 6.54 8.90
N THR A 259 24.22 6.26 9.90
CA THR A 259 25.67 6.21 9.72
C THR A 259 26.11 4.81 9.33
N PHE A 260 27.25 4.68 8.67
CA PHE A 260 27.83 3.37 8.43
C PHE A 260 28.06 2.62 9.73
N ALA A 261 28.40 3.29 10.84
CA ALA A 261 28.57 2.65 12.15
C ALA A 261 27.29 1.95 12.63
N GLN A 262 26.11 2.56 12.45
CA GLN A 262 24.83 1.95 12.79
C GLN A 262 24.51 0.76 11.87
N VAL A 263 24.77 0.90 10.57
CA VAL A 263 24.62 -0.21 9.60
C VAL A 263 25.58 -1.36 9.93
N GLN A 264 26.83 -1.05 10.25
CA GLN A 264 27.87 -2.01 10.64
C GLN A 264 27.47 -2.76 11.90
N ALA A 265 26.77 -2.15 12.86
CA ALA A 265 26.24 -2.84 14.03
C ALA A 265 25.21 -3.92 13.62
N VAL A 266 24.31 -3.61 12.67
CA VAL A 266 23.35 -4.57 12.13
C VAL A 266 24.06 -5.70 11.38
N LEU A 267 25.04 -5.37 10.53
CA LEU A 267 25.80 -6.36 9.76
C LEU A 267 26.64 -7.27 10.66
N THR A 268 27.22 -6.72 11.72
CA THR A 268 27.97 -7.48 12.73
C THR A 268 27.08 -8.53 13.39
N ALA A 269 25.89 -8.14 13.82
CA ALA A 269 24.97 -9.04 14.51
C ALA A 269 24.39 -10.14 13.60
N ASN A 270 24.13 -9.83 12.32
CA ASN A 270 23.31 -10.69 11.46
C ASN A 270 24.07 -11.35 10.29
N CYS A 271 25.16 -10.77 9.83
CA CYS A 271 25.81 -11.16 8.56
C CYS A 271 27.25 -11.63 8.74
N MET A 272 28.01 -10.98 9.63
CA MET A 272 29.42 -11.30 9.86
C MET A 272 29.72 -12.73 10.35
N PRO A 273 28.82 -13.49 11.01
CA PRO A 273 29.09 -14.89 11.31
C PRO A 273 29.46 -15.76 10.10
N CYS A 274 29.10 -15.34 8.88
CA CYS A 274 29.50 -16.00 7.63
C CYS A 274 30.29 -15.09 6.67
N HIS A 275 30.23 -13.77 6.83
CA HIS A 275 30.81 -12.78 5.93
C HIS A 275 31.92 -11.96 6.59
N SER A 276 32.82 -12.64 7.31
CA SER A 276 33.99 -12.05 7.96
C SER A 276 35.18 -13.02 7.97
N GLY A 277 36.32 -12.59 8.53
CA GLY A 277 37.52 -13.42 8.69
C GLY A 277 38.33 -13.62 7.40
N GLY A 278 39.29 -14.56 7.44
CA GLY A 278 40.22 -14.83 6.32
C GLY A 278 39.62 -15.60 5.14
N SER A 279 38.43 -16.19 5.30
CA SER A 279 37.72 -16.90 4.23
C SER A 279 36.21 -16.65 4.32
N PRO A 280 35.75 -15.42 4.00
CA PRO A 280 34.33 -15.08 4.06
C PRO A 280 33.54 -15.83 2.97
N ARG A 281 32.30 -16.22 3.29
CA ARG A 281 31.45 -16.92 2.32
C ARG A 281 31.21 -16.05 1.07
N ALA A 282 31.31 -16.71 -0.09
CA ALA A 282 31.23 -16.07 -1.41
C ALA A 282 32.25 -14.94 -1.64
N GLY A 283 33.33 -14.89 -0.85
CA GLY A 283 34.33 -13.81 -0.92
C GLY A 283 33.82 -12.44 -0.44
N ILE A 284 32.63 -12.37 0.16
CA ILE A 284 32.02 -11.11 0.59
C ILE A 284 32.42 -10.83 2.04
N ASN A 285 33.28 -9.83 2.23
CA ASN A 285 33.67 -9.35 3.54
C ASN A 285 32.81 -8.14 3.95
N LEU A 286 32.15 -8.20 5.11
CA LEU A 286 31.31 -7.13 5.66
C LEU A 286 31.87 -6.54 6.96
N THR A 287 33.17 -6.68 7.22
CA THR A 287 33.84 -6.16 8.43
C THR A 287 34.09 -4.66 8.40
N ASN A 288 34.05 -4.04 7.21
CA ASN A 288 34.38 -2.63 7.02
C ASN A 288 33.65 -2.04 5.82
N TYR A 289 33.71 -0.71 5.71
CA TYR A 289 33.01 0.05 4.68
C TYR A 289 33.41 -0.38 3.26
N GLU A 290 34.70 -0.60 3.02
CA GLU A 290 35.21 -1.00 1.70
C GLU A 290 34.59 -2.34 1.24
N GLY A 291 34.43 -3.28 2.15
CA GLY A 291 33.76 -4.55 1.87
C GLY A 291 32.27 -4.40 1.61
N VAL A 292 31.57 -3.60 2.42
CA VAL A 292 30.12 -3.38 2.28
C VAL A 292 29.78 -2.60 1.00
N SER A 293 30.56 -1.56 0.70
CA SER A 293 30.37 -0.72 -0.49
C SER A 293 30.54 -1.48 -1.82
N LYS A 294 31.23 -2.62 -1.84
CA LYS A 294 31.31 -3.50 -3.03
C LYS A 294 29.98 -4.18 -3.38
N ILE A 295 29.08 -4.30 -2.42
CA ILE A 295 27.78 -4.99 -2.58
C ILE A 295 26.57 -4.04 -2.42
N VAL A 296 26.86 -2.75 -2.28
CA VAL A 296 25.88 -1.68 -2.11
C VAL A 296 26.09 -0.67 -3.21
N ILE A 297 25.00 -0.26 -3.85
CA ILE A 297 25.02 0.79 -4.85
C ILE A 297 24.45 2.05 -4.19
N PRO A 298 25.28 3.08 -3.93
CA PRO A 298 24.81 4.36 -3.40
C PRO A 298 23.56 4.88 -4.11
N GLY A 299 22.54 5.26 -3.35
CA GLY A 299 21.26 5.76 -3.85
C GLY A 299 20.33 4.69 -4.45
N LYS A 300 20.78 3.45 -4.66
CA LYS A 300 19.98 2.40 -5.30
C LYS A 300 19.71 1.23 -4.36
N VAL A 301 18.79 1.47 -3.41
CA VAL A 301 18.38 0.51 -2.38
C VAL A 301 18.05 -0.87 -2.96
N HIS A 302 17.09 -0.93 -3.89
CA HIS A 302 16.62 -2.21 -4.45
C HIS A 302 17.57 -2.84 -5.46
N ASP A 303 18.53 -2.09 -6.02
CA ASP A 303 19.53 -2.65 -6.93
C ASP A 303 20.76 -3.21 -6.18
N SER A 304 20.95 -2.79 -4.93
CA SER A 304 22.05 -3.23 -4.07
C SER A 304 21.95 -4.72 -3.72
N LEU A 305 23.06 -5.43 -3.90
CA LEU A 305 23.14 -6.88 -3.63
C LEU A 305 22.87 -7.20 -2.16
N LEU A 306 23.25 -6.32 -1.23
CA LEU A 306 22.94 -6.44 0.19
C LEU A 306 21.42 -6.61 0.42
N VAL A 307 20.61 -5.68 -0.10
CA VAL A 307 19.15 -5.68 0.05
C VAL A 307 18.51 -6.85 -0.70
N LYS A 308 18.96 -7.12 -1.94
CA LYS A 308 18.49 -8.27 -2.73
C LYS A 308 18.70 -9.60 -2.00
N SER A 309 19.86 -9.79 -1.38
CA SER A 309 20.18 -11.00 -0.63
C SER A 309 19.35 -11.10 0.65
N ILE A 310 19.13 -9.97 1.35
CA ILE A 310 18.24 -9.95 2.53
C ILE A 310 16.82 -10.36 2.14
N HIS A 311 16.31 -9.96 0.98
CA HIS A 311 14.97 -10.33 0.52
C HIS A 311 14.90 -11.67 -0.21
N GLY A 312 16.00 -12.20 -0.75
CA GLY A 312 16.00 -13.36 -1.66
C GLY A 312 15.51 -13.00 -3.07
N ALA A 313 15.61 -11.73 -3.46
CA ALA A 313 15.10 -11.22 -4.72
C ALA A 313 16.19 -11.28 -5.80
N GLY A 314 16.16 -12.32 -6.64
CA GLY A 314 17.18 -12.52 -7.69
C GLY A 314 18.59 -12.82 -7.15
N ALA A 315 18.71 -13.06 -5.85
CA ALA A 315 19.95 -13.44 -5.16
C ALA A 315 19.62 -14.49 -4.08
N ARG A 316 20.63 -15.25 -3.65
CA ARG A 316 20.46 -16.20 -2.55
C ARG A 316 20.01 -15.46 -1.29
N LYS A 317 18.91 -15.94 -0.69
CA LYS A 317 18.39 -15.42 0.58
C LYS A 317 19.44 -15.54 1.69
N MET A 318 19.71 -14.44 2.37
CA MET A 318 20.59 -14.35 3.53
C MET A 318 19.89 -13.57 4.66
N PRO A 319 20.12 -13.91 5.94
CA PRO A 319 20.78 -15.13 6.44
C PRO A 319 20.01 -16.43 6.09
N PRO A 320 20.69 -17.57 5.93
CA PRO A 320 20.07 -18.83 5.50
C PRO A 320 19.21 -19.52 6.57
N SER A 321 19.42 -19.19 7.85
CA SER A 321 18.80 -19.87 9.00
C SER A 321 17.53 -19.21 9.52
N GLY A 322 16.82 -18.42 8.70
CA GLY A 322 15.56 -17.78 9.08
C GLY A 322 15.68 -16.58 10.02
N ARG A 323 16.91 -16.22 10.45
CA ARG A 323 17.19 -15.01 11.21
C ARG A 323 16.94 -13.80 10.31
N SER A 324 15.79 -13.16 10.47
CA SER A 324 15.43 -11.98 9.70
C SER A 324 15.79 -10.72 10.46
N LEU A 325 16.21 -9.69 9.74
CA LEU A 325 16.37 -8.35 10.30
C LEU A 325 14.99 -7.85 10.79
N THR A 326 15.00 -7.03 11.85
CA THR A 326 13.78 -6.30 12.23
C THR A 326 13.45 -5.23 11.18
N GLU A 327 12.21 -4.75 11.18
CA GLU A 327 11.79 -3.67 10.29
C GLU A 327 12.63 -2.40 10.51
N GLU A 328 13.03 -2.11 11.74
CA GLU A 328 13.88 -0.97 12.08
C GLU A 328 15.30 -1.14 11.53
N GLN A 329 15.88 -2.34 11.66
CA GLN A 329 17.20 -2.65 11.10
C GLN A 329 17.20 -2.56 9.58
N MET A 330 16.12 -3.04 8.95
CA MET A 330 16.00 -3.00 7.51
C MET A 330 15.78 -1.59 6.99
N LYS A 331 14.94 -0.81 7.69
CA LYS A 331 14.76 0.62 7.44
C LYS A 331 16.07 1.38 7.55
N LEU A 332 16.88 1.11 8.59
CA LEU A 332 18.19 1.75 8.76
C LEU A 332 19.12 1.50 7.56
N ILE A 333 19.20 0.25 7.09
CA ILE A 333 20.00 -0.09 5.90
C ILE A 333 19.44 0.60 4.66
N HIS A 334 18.12 0.61 4.47
CA HIS A 334 17.48 1.26 3.32
C HIS A 334 17.76 2.76 3.30
N THR A 335 17.59 3.45 4.44
CA THR A 335 17.88 4.87 4.58
C THR A 335 19.35 5.15 4.28
N TRP A 336 20.28 4.35 4.82
CA TRP A 336 21.70 4.57 4.58
C TRP A 336 22.08 4.43 3.11
N ILE A 337 21.55 3.41 2.44
CA ILE A 337 21.79 3.23 1.01
C ILE A 337 21.16 4.37 0.20
N ALA A 338 19.93 4.76 0.53
CA ALA A 338 19.24 5.88 -0.12
C ALA A 338 20.02 7.19 0.02
N ASP A 339 20.63 7.43 1.19
CA ASP A 339 21.43 8.62 1.51
C ASP A 339 22.83 8.61 0.88
N GLY A 340 23.08 7.70 -0.05
CA GLY A 340 24.34 7.58 -0.78
C GLY A 340 25.37 6.68 -0.13
N ALA A 341 24.96 5.84 0.84
CA ALA A 341 25.79 4.82 1.49
C ALA A 341 27.15 5.37 1.96
N LYS A 342 27.14 6.50 2.69
CA LYS A 342 28.38 7.21 3.08
C LYS A 342 29.15 6.48 4.21
N PRO A 343 30.48 6.61 4.29
CA PRO A 343 31.31 5.98 5.32
C PRO A 343 30.98 6.36 6.76
#